data_AF-A0A7V9BRT1-F1
#
_entry.id   AF-A0A7V9BRT1-F1
#
_cell.length_a   1.000
_cell.length_b   1.000
_cell.length_c   1.000
_cell.angle_alpha   90.00
_cell.angle_beta   90.00
_cell.angle_gamma   90.00
#
_symmetry.space_group_name_H-M   'P 1'
#
loop_
_entity.id
_entity.type
_entity.pdbx_description
1 polymer ?
#
loop_
_entity_poly.entity_id
_entity_poly.type
_entity_poly.pdbx_seq_one_letter_code
_entity_poly.pdbx_strand_id
1 'polypeptide(L)'
;MLRPEIVESVLKKSILVPEDQATLFELFVGFEILDALETEGFKIQILRLLGKSTVKPLPFASLRRGQEEIDLYWQRSLWVVNRPERSGFLARVQSDNQVQNPRPFRPDFLLVGQNPPRLTLVEAKLTEKEKTRETVGIANALAYLQDAAEVLARYPKPHALVVAWGATGTPAMSEVVVSDQHSLAAATQSLLGPKVKEVSARRSAS
;
A
#
# COMPACT_ATOMS: atom_id res chain seq x y z
N MET A 1 1.80 -42.91 2.80
CA MET A 1 2.02 -42.14 1.54
C MET A 1 0.78 -41.32 1.26
N LEU A 2 0.90 -39.99 1.16
CA LEU A 2 -0.20 -39.14 0.68
C LEU A 2 -0.40 -39.37 -0.82
N ARG A 3 -1.65 -39.54 -1.25
CA ARG A 3 -1.97 -39.80 -2.66
C ARG A 3 -1.62 -38.58 -3.52
N PRO A 4 -1.04 -38.76 -4.71
CA PRO A 4 -0.68 -37.66 -5.62
C PRO A 4 -1.84 -36.71 -5.89
N GLU A 5 -3.07 -37.23 -6.01
CA GLU A 5 -4.27 -36.42 -6.27
C GLU A 5 -4.59 -35.44 -5.11
N ILE A 6 -4.33 -35.84 -3.87
CA ILE A 6 -4.55 -35.00 -2.68
C ILE A 6 -3.53 -33.86 -2.65
N VAL A 7 -2.26 -34.18 -2.93
CA VAL A 7 -1.17 -33.22 -2.99
C VAL A 7 -1.41 -32.20 -4.11
N GLU A 8 -1.86 -32.65 -5.29
CA GLU A 8 -2.18 -31.77 -6.41
C GLU A 8 -3.39 -30.88 -6.12
N SER A 9 -4.44 -31.40 -5.44
CA SER A 9 -5.60 -30.60 -5.05
C SER A 9 -5.24 -29.54 -4.00
N VAL A 10 -4.38 -29.88 -3.04
CA VAL A 10 -3.89 -28.93 -2.02
C VAL A 10 -2.96 -27.90 -2.66
N LEU A 11 -2.09 -28.29 -3.58
CA LEU A 11 -1.25 -27.35 -4.32
C LEU A 11 -2.08 -26.39 -5.19
N LYS A 12 -3.10 -26.90 -5.89
CA LYS A 12 -4.00 -26.07 -6.71
C LYS A 12 -4.90 -25.15 -5.88
N LYS A 13 -5.42 -25.62 -4.75
CA LYS A 13 -6.29 -24.83 -3.85
C LYS A 13 -5.55 -23.88 -2.93
N SER A 14 -4.32 -24.20 -2.54
CA SER A 14 -3.62 -23.50 -1.46
C SER A 14 -2.37 -22.75 -1.91
N ILE A 15 -1.80 -23.07 -3.09
CA ILE A 15 -0.47 -22.55 -3.49
C ILE A 15 -0.48 -21.84 -4.85
N LEU A 16 -1.32 -22.23 -5.81
CA LEU A 16 -1.24 -21.70 -7.18
C LEU A 16 -2.24 -20.60 -7.53
N VAL A 17 -3.39 -20.53 -6.85
CA VAL A 17 -4.40 -19.48 -7.03
C VAL A 17 -5.04 -19.22 -5.67
N PRO A 18 -4.90 -18.02 -5.07
CA PRO A 18 -5.72 -17.66 -3.91
C PRO A 18 -7.19 -17.87 -4.28
N GLU A 19 -7.91 -18.71 -3.52
CA GLU A 19 -9.35 -18.90 -3.73
C GLU A 19 -10.14 -17.59 -3.54
N ASP A 20 -9.55 -16.63 -2.79
CA ASP A 20 -10.12 -15.30 -2.57
C ASP A 20 -9.70 -14.32 -3.68
N GLN A 21 -10.68 -13.98 -4.52
CA GLN A 21 -10.52 -12.99 -5.59
C GLN A 21 -10.12 -11.61 -5.06
N ALA A 22 -10.52 -11.23 -3.84
CA ALA A 22 -10.14 -9.95 -3.25
C ALA A 22 -8.63 -9.91 -2.97
N THR A 23 -8.11 -10.95 -2.31
CA THR A 23 -6.66 -11.11 -2.09
C THR A 23 -5.87 -11.13 -3.41
N LEU A 24 -6.39 -11.81 -4.44
CA LEU A 24 -5.78 -11.78 -5.78
C LEU A 24 -5.72 -10.38 -6.37
N PHE A 25 -6.81 -9.62 -6.24
CA PHE A 25 -6.86 -8.26 -6.72
C PHE A 25 -5.93 -7.33 -5.95
N GLU A 26 -5.82 -7.48 -4.63
CA GLU A 26 -4.81 -6.77 -3.83
C GLU A 26 -3.40 -7.05 -4.36
N LEU A 27 -3.04 -8.32 -4.54
CA LEU A 27 -1.71 -8.69 -5.05
C LEU A 27 -1.46 -8.11 -6.46
N PHE A 28 -2.47 -8.17 -7.33
CA PHE A 28 -2.42 -7.52 -8.64
C PHE A 28 -2.12 -6.02 -8.52
N VAL A 29 -2.85 -5.29 -7.67
CA VAL A 29 -2.59 -3.86 -7.40
C VAL A 29 -1.17 -3.65 -6.87
N GLY A 30 -0.69 -4.52 -5.98
CA GLY A 30 0.67 -4.47 -5.45
C GLY A 30 1.73 -4.57 -6.55
N PHE A 31 1.58 -5.52 -7.48
CA PHE A 31 2.50 -5.68 -8.61
C PHE A 31 2.44 -4.53 -9.60
N GLU A 32 1.25 -4.04 -9.95
CA GLU A 32 1.09 -2.87 -10.82
C GLU A 32 1.73 -1.60 -10.22
N ILE A 33 1.70 -1.43 -8.89
CA ILE A 33 2.45 -0.37 -8.21
C ILE A 33 3.96 -0.54 -8.42
N LEU A 34 4.49 -1.76 -8.33
CA LEU A 34 5.91 -2.02 -8.58
C LEU A 34 6.29 -1.69 -10.02
N ASP A 35 5.52 -2.16 -11.00
CA ASP A 35 5.77 -1.92 -12.42
C ASP A 35 5.75 -0.41 -12.76
N ALA A 36 4.81 0.32 -12.15
CA ALA A 36 4.76 1.78 -12.26
C ALA A 36 5.99 2.46 -11.65
N LEU A 37 6.46 2.01 -10.47
CA LEU A 37 7.68 2.53 -9.86
C LEU A 37 8.93 2.20 -10.68
N GLU A 38 9.02 1.01 -11.26
CA GLU A 38 10.13 0.62 -12.15
C GLU A 38 10.16 1.47 -13.43
N THR A 39 8.99 1.80 -13.99
CA THR A 39 8.85 2.74 -15.11
C THR A 39 9.35 4.15 -14.74
N GLU A 40 9.22 4.53 -13.47
CA GLU A 40 9.80 5.77 -12.92
C GLU A 40 11.30 5.66 -12.58
N GLY A 41 11.94 4.55 -12.93
CA GLY A 41 13.38 4.34 -12.79
C GLY A 41 13.82 3.75 -11.46
N PHE A 42 12.89 3.33 -10.60
CA PHE A 42 13.22 2.52 -9.44
C PHE A 42 13.68 1.12 -9.88
N LYS A 43 14.53 0.50 -9.06
CA LYS A 43 14.98 -0.88 -9.23
C LYS A 43 14.60 -1.70 -8.01
N ILE A 44 13.89 -2.80 -8.24
CA ILE A 44 13.53 -3.74 -7.17
C ILE A 44 14.81 -4.36 -6.59
N GLN A 45 15.03 -4.18 -5.30
CA GLN A 45 16.13 -4.78 -4.54
C GLN A 45 15.67 -6.06 -3.83
N ILE A 46 14.43 -6.07 -3.36
CA ILE A 46 13.83 -7.17 -2.60
C ILE A 46 12.39 -7.34 -3.10
N LEU A 47 11.97 -8.59 -3.29
CA LEU A 47 10.58 -8.98 -3.55
C LEU A 47 10.24 -10.23 -2.75
N ARG A 48 9.12 -10.22 -2.01
CA ARG A 48 8.69 -11.29 -1.11
C ARG A 48 7.19 -11.52 -1.25
N LEU A 49 6.80 -12.72 -1.69
CA LEU A 49 5.38 -13.13 -1.74
C LEU A 49 4.81 -13.43 -0.36
N LEU A 50 5.64 -13.86 0.61
CA LEU A 50 5.20 -14.28 1.94
C LEU A 50 6.05 -13.58 3.01
N GLY A 51 5.42 -12.68 3.76
CA GLY A 51 6.10 -11.78 4.69
C GLY A 51 5.75 -11.96 6.16
N LYS A 52 5.25 -13.13 6.61
CA LYS A 52 4.93 -13.35 8.03
C LYS A 52 6.21 -13.55 8.86
N SER A 53 6.92 -12.45 9.13
CA SER A 53 7.87 -12.42 10.24
C SER A 53 7.14 -11.89 11.46
N THR A 54 7.17 -12.66 12.55
CA THR A 54 6.62 -12.29 13.86
C THR A 54 7.52 -11.33 14.62
N VAL A 55 8.78 -11.16 14.18
CA VAL A 55 9.82 -10.40 14.89
C VAL A 55 9.97 -8.98 14.36
N LYS A 56 9.89 -8.80 13.03
CA LYS A 56 10.02 -7.49 12.38
C LYS A 56 9.13 -7.44 11.15
N PRO A 57 8.40 -6.34 10.90
CA PRO A 57 7.71 -6.17 9.62
C PRO A 57 8.72 -6.23 8.48
N LEU A 58 8.48 -7.13 7.55
CA LEU A 58 9.27 -7.25 6.32
C LEU A 58 8.47 -6.64 5.18
N PRO A 59 9.10 -5.83 4.31
CA PRO A 59 8.43 -5.31 3.13
C PRO A 59 8.10 -6.44 2.16
N PHE A 60 6.98 -6.29 1.47
CA PHE A 60 6.63 -7.05 0.27
C PHE A 60 7.63 -6.76 -0.84
N ALA A 61 8.02 -5.50 -1.01
CA ALA A 61 9.11 -5.12 -1.90
C ALA A 61 9.89 -3.92 -1.37
N SER A 62 11.18 -3.86 -1.70
CA SER A 62 12.02 -2.68 -1.47
C SER A 62 12.61 -2.25 -2.81
N LEU A 63 12.49 -0.97 -3.15
CA LEU A 63 12.93 -0.40 -4.42
C LEU A 63 13.84 0.80 -4.18
N ARG A 64 14.78 1.04 -5.10
CA ARG A 64 15.73 2.16 -5.02
C ARG A 64 15.91 2.88 -6.35
N ARG A 65 15.99 4.21 -6.32
CA ARG A 65 16.35 5.10 -7.44
C ARG A 65 17.35 6.14 -6.96
N GLY A 66 18.64 5.97 -7.29
CA GLY A 66 19.69 6.83 -6.75
C GLY A 66 19.73 6.75 -5.21
N GLN A 67 19.44 7.87 -4.53
CA GLN A 67 19.32 7.94 -3.07
C GLN A 67 17.88 7.78 -2.56
N GLU A 68 16.90 7.66 -3.45
CA GLU A 68 15.50 7.46 -3.07
C GLU A 68 15.23 5.98 -2.81
N GLU A 69 14.61 5.68 -1.67
CA GLU A 69 14.23 4.33 -1.26
C GLU A 69 12.75 4.29 -0.91
N ILE A 70 12.06 3.26 -1.42
CA ILE A 70 10.65 2.98 -1.17
C ILE A 70 10.50 1.53 -0.73
N ASP A 71 9.87 1.34 0.41
CA ASP A 71 9.40 0.04 0.87
C ASP A 71 7.88 -0.06 0.69
N LEU A 72 7.43 -1.15 0.09
CA LEU A 72 6.02 -1.53 0.00
C LEU A 72 5.76 -2.66 0.99
N TYR A 73 4.85 -2.46 1.95
CA TYR A 73 4.44 -3.47 2.92
C TYR A 73 3.03 -3.95 2.59
N TRP A 74 2.82 -5.27 2.53
CA TRP A 74 1.51 -5.88 2.26
C TRP A 74 0.81 -6.34 3.54
N GLN A 75 -0.47 -5.97 3.70
CA GLN A 75 -1.33 -6.32 4.83
C GLN A 75 -0.64 -5.99 6.18
N ARG A 76 -0.18 -4.75 6.35
CA ARG A 76 0.47 -4.27 7.59
C ARG A 76 -0.21 -3.00 8.10
N SER A 77 -0.25 -2.87 9.42
CA SER A 77 -0.70 -1.64 10.06
C SER A 77 0.41 -0.59 10.02
N LEU A 78 0.03 0.67 9.83
CA LEU A 78 0.93 1.82 9.86
C LEU A 78 1.70 1.89 11.19
N TRP A 79 1.06 1.52 12.30
CA TRP A 79 1.66 1.52 13.63
C TRP A 79 2.81 0.52 13.76
N VAL A 80 2.71 -0.64 13.08
CA VAL A 80 3.77 -1.65 13.08
C VAL A 80 5.00 -1.16 12.29
N VAL A 81 4.79 -0.37 11.24
CA VAL A 81 5.86 0.07 10.33
C VAL A 81 6.50 1.38 10.79
N ASN A 82 5.72 2.33 11.30
CA ASN A 82 6.21 3.68 11.56
C ASN A 82 6.57 3.92 13.04
N ARG A 83 5.86 3.35 14.02
CA ARG A 83 6.10 3.54 15.47
C ARG A 83 5.40 2.46 16.31
N PRO A 84 6.03 1.30 16.57
CA PRO A 84 5.39 0.19 17.28
C PRO A 84 4.92 0.55 18.70
N GLU A 85 5.51 1.56 19.32
CA GLU A 85 5.17 2.07 20.64
C GLU A 85 3.93 2.98 20.68
N ARG A 86 3.38 3.36 19.51
CA ARG A 86 2.19 4.23 19.42
C ARG A 86 0.99 3.48 18.87
N SER A 87 -0.18 3.87 19.35
CA SER A 87 -1.46 3.37 18.88
C SER A 87 -2.38 4.54 18.51
N GLY A 88 -3.12 4.38 17.42
CA GLY A 88 -3.99 5.40 16.86
C GLY A 88 -5.25 5.66 17.69
N PHE A 89 -6.09 6.57 17.20
CA PHE A 89 -7.38 6.89 17.80
C PHE A 89 -8.25 5.64 18.05
N LEU A 90 -8.33 4.72 17.09
CA LEU A 90 -9.11 3.48 17.20
C LEU A 90 -8.64 2.63 18.38
N ALA A 91 -7.33 2.50 18.58
CA ALA A 91 -6.79 1.70 19.66
C ALA A 91 -7.13 2.29 21.04
N ARG A 92 -7.15 3.63 21.16
CA ARG A 92 -7.61 4.33 22.36
C ARG A 92 -9.09 4.03 22.62
N VAL A 93 -9.94 4.21 21.60
CA VAL A 93 -11.38 3.91 21.70
C VAL A 93 -11.63 2.44 22.07
N GLN A 94 -10.91 1.50 21.46
CA GLN A 94 -11.01 0.07 21.78
C GLN A 94 -10.59 -0.23 23.22
N SER A 95 -9.53 0.41 23.71
CA SER A 95 -9.07 0.30 25.10
C SER A 95 -10.12 0.84 26.08
N ASP A 96 -10.67 2.02 25.81
CA ASP A 96 -11.69 2.67 26.66
C ASP A 96 -12.97 1.82 26.76
N ASN A 97 -13.27 1.04 25.71
CA ASN A 97 -14.41 0.14 25.64
C ASN A 97 -14.06 -1.32 26.03
N GLN A 98 -12.89 -1.57 26.63
CA GLN A 98 -12.46 -2.88 27.11
C GLN A 98 -12.47 -3.98 26.03
N VAL A 99 -12.27 -3.60 24.76
CA VAL A 99 -12.20 -4.55 23.66
C VAL A 99 -10.97 -5.44 23.85
N GLN A 100 -11.20 -6.74 24.00
CA GLN A 100 -10.11 -7.71 24.13
C GLN A 100 -9.47 -7.94 22.75
N ASN A 101 -8.13 -7.88 22.70
CA ASN A 101 -7.33 -8.05 21.49
C ASN A 101 -7.65 -7.02 20.39
N PRO A 102 -7.47 -5.71 20.67
CA PRO A 102 -7.67 -4.67 19.66
C PRO A 102 -6.85 -4.97 18.41
N ARG A 103 -7.52 -4.97 17.26
CA ARG A 103 -6.85 -5.13 15.96
C ARG A 103 -6.68 -3.75 15.35
N PRO A 104 -5.44 -3.31 15.08
CA PRO A 104 -5.24 -2.03 14.43
C PRO A 104 -5.75 -2.10 12.99
N PHE A 105 -6.07 -0.93 12.43
CA PHE A 105 -6.36 -0.84 11.01
C PHE A 105 -5.17 -1.30 10.18
N ARG A 106 -5.49 -2.02 9.10
CA ARG A 106 -4.53 -2.70 8.24
C ARG A 106 -4.95 -2.45 6.79
N PRO A 107 -4.42 -1.40 6.14
CA PRO A 107 -4.62 -1.23 4.71
C PRO A 107 -4.01 -2.40 3.94
N ASP A 108 -4.43 -2.55 2.70
CA ASP A 108 -3.93 -3.61 1.83
C ASP A 108 -2.43 -3.43 1.55
N PHE A 109 -1.97 -2.19 1.28
CA PHE A 109 -0.54 -1.87 1.31
C PHE A 109 -0.21 -0.58 2.07
N LEU A 110 1.06 -0.48 2.47
CA LEU A 110 1.70 0.76 2.89
C LEU A 110 2.92 1.01 2.03
N LEU A 111 2.99 2.18 1.42
CA LEU A 111 4.17 2.67 0.73
C LEU A 111 4.91 3.64 1.65
N VAL A 112 6.17 3.32 1.96
CA VAL A 112 7.02 4.09 2.88
C VAL A 112 8.28 4.53 2.14
N GLY A 113 8.42 5.83 1.94
CA GLY A 113 9.63 6.43 1.37
C GLY A 113 10.50 7.06 2.45
N GLN A 114 11.83 6.97 2.31
CA GLN A 114 12.76 7.57 3.28
C GLN A 114 13.39 8.87 2.79
N ASN A 115 13.65 9.00 1.49
CA ASN A 115 14.30 10.18 0.91
C ASN A 115 13.71 10.47 -0.48
N PRO A 116 12.77 11.42 -0.63
CA PRO A 116 12.13 12.18 0.45
C PRO A 116 11.20 11.29 1.29
N PRO A 117 10.89 11.68 2.54
CA PRO A 117 10.00 10.92 3.40
C PRO A 117 8.58 10.86 2.83
N ARG A 118 8.01 9.66 2.71
CA ARG A 118 6.64 9.42 2.21
C ARG A 118 5.95 8.37 3.04
N LEU A 119 4.64 8.52 3.17
CA LEU A 119 3.78 7.52 3.78
C LEU A 119 2.41 7.56 3.11
N THR A 120 2.12 6.52 2.34
CA THR A 120 0.85 6.39 1.63
C THR A 120 0.21 5.05 1.95
N LEU A 121 -1.07 5.07 2.31
CA LEU A 121 -1.88 3.88 2.49
C LEU A 121 -2.53 3.50 1.16
N VAL A 122 -2.57 2.22 0.82
CA VAL A 122 -3.22 1.73 -0.39
C VAL A 122 -4.33 0.76 -0.01
N GLU A 123 -5.52 1.00 -0.56
CA GLU A 123 -6.70 0.17 -0.36
C GLU A 123 -7.22 -0.32 -1.72
N ALA A 124 -7.23 -1.63 -1.93
CA ALA A 124 -7.78 -2.27 -3.11
C ALA A 124 -9.21 -2.78 -2.84
N LYS A 125 -10.13 -2.54 -3.75
CA LYS A 125 -11.53 -2.97 -3.64
C LYS A 125 -12.00 -3.69 -4.89
N LEU A 126 -12.15 -5.00 -4.76
CA LEU A 126 -12.89 -5.84 -5.68
C LEU A 126 -14.29 -6.09 -5.11
N THR A 127 -15.31 -5.58 -5.76
CA THR A 127 -16.71 -5.89 -5.41
C THR A 127 -17.52 -5.93 -6.70
N GLU A 128 -18.53 -6.77 -6.78
CA GLU A 128 -19.37 -6.86 -7.98
C GLU A 128 -20.36 -5.69 -8.06
N LYS A 129 -20.66 -5.01 -6.95
CA LYS A 129 -21.66 -3.92 -6.90
C LYS A 129 -21.07 -2.56 -7.27
N GLU A 130 -21.25 -2.13 -8.52
CA GLU A 130 -20.70 -0.89 -9.10
C GLU A 130 -20.86 0.36 -8.22
N LYS A 131 -22.05 0.64 -7.69
CA LYS A 131 -22.32 1.92 -6.99
C LYS A 131 -21.70 2.06 -5.59
N THR A 132 -20.86 1.11 -5.18
CA THR A 132 -20.33 1.06 -3.80
C THR A 132 -18.82 0.93 -3.70
N ARG A 133 -18.11 0.73 -4.82
CA ARG A 133 -16.70 0.30 -4.78
C ARG A 133 -15.80 1.42 -4.30
N GLU A 134 -15.86 2.57 -4.96
CA GLU A 134 -15.09 3.75 -4.60
C GLU A 134 -15.50 4.24 -3.21
N THR A 135 -16.79 4.30 -2.93
CA THR A 135 -17.30 4.79 -1.64
C THR A 135 -16.81 3.97 -0.45
N VAL A 136 -16.81 2.64 -0.55
CA VAL A 136 -16.30 1.77 0.52
C VAL A 136 -14.79 1.93 0.68
N GLY A 137 -14.04 1.96 -0.43
CA GLY A 137 -12.59 2.17 -0.38
C GLY A 137 -12.20 3.52 0.21
N ILE A 138 -12.91 4.59 -0.17
CA ILE A 138 -12.73 5.94 0.36
C ILE A 138 -13.09 5.98 1.86
N ALA A 139 -14.20 5.37 2.27
CA ALA A 139 -14.59 5.33 3.68
C ALA A 139 -13.54 4.63 4.55
N ASN A 140 -13.00 3.49 4.09
CA ASN A 140 -11.90 2.80 4.75
C ASN A 140 -10.65 3.69 4.84
N ALA A 141 -10.25 4.30 3.72
CA ALA A 141 -9.10 5.19 3.67
C ALA A 141 -9.25 6.36 4.66
N LEU A 142 -10.40 7.04 4.67
CA LEU A 142 -10.67 8.15 5.60
C LEU A 142 -10.60 7.71 7.06
N ALA A 143 -11.09 6.51 7.39
CA ALA A 143 -10.97 5.96 8.74
C ALA A 143 -9.50 5.77 9.15
N TYR A 144 -8.65 5.29 8.22
CA TYR A 144 -7.22 5.14 8.47
C TYR A 144 -6.50 6.49 8.62
N LEU A 145 -6.85 7.45 7.75
CA LEU A 145 -6.29 8.80 7.81
C LEU A 145 -6.65 9.49 9.13
N GLN A 146 -7.89 9.35 9.58
CA GLN A 146 -8.32 9.87 10.88
C GLN A 146 -7.59 9.18 12.03
N ASP A 147 -7.42 7.86 11.98
CA ASP A 147 -6.68 7.10 13.00
C ASP A 147 -5.21 7.55 13.12
N ALA A 148 -4.58 7.85 11.98
CA ALA A 148 -3.16 8.15 11.85
C ALA A 148 -2.83 9.64 11.59
N ALA A 149 -3.79 10.55 11.79
CA ALA A 149 -3.70 11.96 11.36
C ALA A 149 -2.42 12.67 11.87
N GLU A 150 -2.08 12.48 13.16
CA GLU A 150 -0.88 13.08 13.77
C GLU A 150 0.43 12.61 13.12
N VAL A 151 0.46 11.35 12.66
CA VAL A 151 1.64 10.77 12.00
C VAL A 151 1.72 11.27 10.56
N LEU A 152 0.60 11.23 9.85
CA LEU A 152 0.49 11.59 8.43
C LEU A 152 0.73 13.07 8.17
N ALA A 153 0.43 13.95 9.12
CA ALA A 153 0.67 15.40 9.02
C ALA A 153 2.13 15.78 8.72
N ARG A 154 3.09 14.87 8.93
CA ARG A 154 4.53 15.08 8.67
C ARG A 154 4.96 14.68 7.27
N TYR A 155 4.10 14.01 6.51
CA TYR A 155 4.38 13.50 5.18
C TYR A 155 3.65 14.32 4.13
N PRO A 156 4.24 14.50 2.93
CA PRO A 156 3.55 15.17 1.84
C PRO A 156 2.31 14.36 1.40
N LYS A 157 1.30 15.08 0.93
CA LYS A 157 0.14 14.48 0.25
C LYS A 157 0.54 13.94 -1.14
N PRO A 158 -0.18 12.94 -1.68
CA PRO A 158 -1.35 12.26 -1.11
C PRO A 158 -1.01 11.23 -0.03
N HIS A 159 -1.94 11.02 0.91
CA HIS A 159 -1.77 10.09 2.04
C HIS A 159 -2.46 8.74 1.80
N ALA A 160 -3.42 8.66 0.88
CA ALA A 160 -4.06 7.41 0.51
C ALA A 160 -4.26 7.26 -1.00
N LEU A 161 -4.21 6.02 -1.47
CA LEU A 161 -4.60 5.58 -2.80
C LEU A 161 -5.67 4.49 -2.66
N VAL A 162 -6.85 4.74 -3.22
CA VAL A 162 -7.93 3.76 -3.34
C VAL A 162 -7.94 3.24 -4.77
N VAL A 163 -7.73 1.95 -4.95
CA VAL A 163 -7.83 1.26 -6.24
C VAL A 163 -9.10 0.42 -6.25
N ALA A 164 -10.11 0.85 -6.99
CA ALA A 164 -11.38 0.13 -7.08
C ALA A 164 -11.57 -0.41 -8.49
N TRP A 165 -11.91 -1.71 -8.60
CA TRP A 165 -12.08 -2.35 -9.90
C TRP A 165 -13.20 -1.66 -10.69
N GLY A 166 -12.88 -1.20 -11.91
CA GLY A 166 -13.83 -0.48 -12.78
C GLY A 166 -14.31 0.86 -12.20
N ALA A 167 -13.51 1.49 -11.34
CA ALA A 167 -13.82 2.84 -10.87
C ALA A 167 -13.93 3.81 -12.04
N THR A 168 -14.86 4.75 -11.96
CA THR A 168 -15.05 5.79 -12.99
C THR A 168 -14.55 7.16 -12.55
N GLY A 169 -14.19 7.27 -11.26
CA GLY A 169 -13.62 8.48 -10.69
C GLY A 169 -12.27 8.82 -11.33
N THR A 170 -12.04 10.11 -11.55
CA THR A 170 -10.74 10.59 -12.05
C THR A 170 -9.82 10.87 -10.85
N PRO A 171 -8.56 10.40 -10.88
CA PRO A 171 -7.58 10.74 -9.85
C PRO A 171 -7.48 12.25 -9.66
N ALA A 172 -7.74 12.73 -8.44
CA ALA A 172 -7.53 14.12 -8.06
C ALA A 172 -6.35 14.20 -7.07
N MET A 173 -5.50 15.21 -7.23
CA MET A 173 -4.38 15.51 -6.31
C MET A 173 -4.94 16.05 -4.97
N SER A 174 -5.55 15.17 -4.20
CA SER A 174 -6.15 15.46 -2.90
C SER A 174 -5.45 14.64 -1.81
N GLU A 175 -6.05 14.56 -0.63
CA GLU A 175 -5.57 13.68 0.44
C GLU A 175 -5.72 12.19 0.08
N VAL A 176 -6.77 11.87 -0.68
CA VAL A 176 -7.09 10.54 -1.19
C VAL A 176 -7.10 10.59 -2.72
N VAL A 177 -6.29 9.75 -3.34
CA VAL A 177 -6.32 9.49 -4.78
C VAL A 177 -7.21 8.27 -5.01
N VAL A 178 -8.06 8.31 -6.03
CA VAL A 178 -8.91 7.18 -6.42
C VAL A 178 -8.58 6.83 -7.86
N SER A 179 -8.40 5.54 -8.15
CA SER A 179 -8.08 5.02 -9.47
C SER A 179 -8.80 3.71 -9.74
N ASP A 180 -8.98 3.40 -11.02
CA ASP A 180 -9.25 2.04 -11.48
C ASP A 180 -7.94 1.28 -11.74
N GLN A 181 -8.06 0.02 -12.20
CA GLN A 181 -6.94 -0.82 -12.55
C GLN A 181 -6.15 -0.32 -13.78
N HIS A 182 -6.79 0.44 -14.67
CA HIS A 182 -6.16 0.91 -15.91
C HIS A 182 -5.35 2.20 -15.70
N SER A 183 -5.70 3.00 -14.69
CA SER A 183 -5.08 4.30 -14.40
C SER A 183 -4.08 4.22 -13.25
N LEU A 184 -3.80 3.02 -12.73
CA LEU A 184 -2.99 2.80 -11.53
C LEU A 184 -1.56 3.32 -11.70
N ALA A 185 -0.95 3.20 -12.88
CA ALA A 185 0.39 3.76 -13.12
C ALA A 185 0.43 5.28 -12.93
N ALA A 186 -0.54 6.00 -13.48
CA ALA A 186 -0.67 7.45 -13.31
C ALA A 186 -0.97 7.84 -11.86
N ALA A 187 -1.82 7.06 -11.18
CA ALA A 187 -2.11 7.25 -9.76
C ALA A 187 -0.85 7.03 -8.89
N THR A 188 -0.05 6.00 -9.16
CA THR A 188 1.22 5.75 -8.48
C THR A 188 2.23 6.87 -8.69
N GLN A 189 2.33 7.41 -9.91
CA GLN A 189 3.18 8.58 -10.19
C GLN A 189 2.80 9.79 -9.32
N SER A 190 1.50 10.00 -9.08
CA SER A 190 1.03 11.10 -8.22
C SER A 190 1.54 10.99 -6.77
N LEU A 191 1.83 9.77 -6.29
CA LEU A 191 2.37 9.50 -4.96
C LEU A 191 3.84 9.95 -4.82
N LEU A 192 4.57 9.98 -5.92
CA LEU A 192 5.97 10.42 -5.98
C LEU A 192 6.11 11.95 -5.98
N GLY A 193 5.02 12.71 -6.06
CA GLY A 193 5.06 14.17 -6.12
C GLY A 193 5.83 14.70 -7.33
N PRO A 194 6.09 16.03 -7.39
CA PRO A 194 6.82 16.60 -8.51
C PRO A 194 8.26 16.08 -8.56
N LYS A 195 8.72 15.67 -9.75
CA LYS A 195 10.14 15.35 -9.97
C LYS A 195 10.95 16.58 -9.60
N VAL A 196 11.81 16.45 -8.59
CA VAL A 196 12.83 17.48 -8.30
C VAL A 196 13.66 17.55 -9.56
N LYS A 197 13.50 18.62 -10.34
CA LYS A 197 14.39 18.86 -11.48
C LYS A 197 15.78 18.92 -10.87
N GLU A 198 16.64 17.95 -11.20
CA GLU A 198 18.05 18.06 -10.88
C GLU A 198 18.51 19.40 -11.42
N VAL A 199 18.75 20.35 -10.52
CA VAL A 199 19.36 21.63 -10.87
C VAL A 199 20.76 21.21 -11.29
N SER A 200 20.92 20.99 -12.60
CA SER A 200 22.18 20.62 -13.21
C SER A 200 23.22 21.57 -12.67
N ALA A 201 24.08 21.07 -11.79
CA ALA A 201 25.20 21.79 -11.24
C ALA A 201 26.26 21.96 -12.34
N ARG A 202 25.89 22.64 -13.43
CA ARG A 202 26.83 23.35 -14.29
C ARG A 202 27.17 24.65 -13.57
N ARG A 203 27.81 24.55 -12.40
CA ARG A 203 28.77 25.58 -12.02
C ARG A 203 30.01 25.27 -12.84
N SER A 204 30.04 25.92 -13.99
CA SER A 204 31.23 26.20 -14.76
C SER A 204 32.40 26.39 -13.81
N ALA A 205 33.39 25.51 -13.95
CA ALA A 205 34.76 25.88 -13.64
C ALA A 205 35.05 27.15 -14.45
N SER A 206 35.23 28.25 -13.74
CA SER A 206 35.69 29.55 -14.24
C SER A 206 36.62 30.11 -13.17
#